data_AF-A0A8K0KTR4-F1
#
_entry.id   AF-A0A8K0KTR4-F1
#
_cell.length_a   1.000
_cell.length_b   1.000
_cell.length_c   1.000
_cell.angle_alpha   90.00
_cell.angle_beta   90.00
_cell.angle_gamma   90.00
#
_symmetry.space_group_name_H-M   'P 1'
#
loop_
_entity.id
_entity.type
_entity.pdbx_description
1 polymer ?
#
loop_
_entity_poly.entity_id
_entity_poly.type
_entity_poly.pdbx_seq_one_letter_code
_entity_poly.pdbx_strand_id
1 'polypeptide(L)'
;MALLHEQAEDQTDSRGKLDVAEVELEPWDTRCVLRADTGMGVDTGEERWSGWCCRPSCIPISIILVLIVLVVLLPLLDQKWDTERREESSLWANQLIDCHSSCRITLVESIPEGVEFPGSTANSHPSTFSSWKNLLQMAERTVEIASFYWTLRKTDVIPDPSAELGEEIFQSLLLAGTKRGLRLRIAQNYPTQRQPNLDTEILQKRGAAE
;
A
#
# COMPACT_ATOMS: atom_id res chain seq x y z
N MET A 1 43.18 -33.73 -35.32
CA MET A 1 43.32 -32.42 -35.98
C MET A 1 43.91 -31.46 -34.96
N ALA A 2 44.88 -30.67 -35.42
CA ALA A 2 45.88 -29.97 -34.62
C ALA A 2 45.37 -28.75 -33.84
N LEU A 3 46.17 -28.41 -32.83
CA LEU A 3 46.25 -27.18 -32.03
C LEU A 3 46.49 -25.92 -32.88
N LEU A 4 46.20 -24.73 -32.28
CA LEU A 4 47.00 -23.47 -32.20
C LEU A 4 46.02 -22.30 -31.94
N HIS A 5 46.03 -21.62 -30.77
CA HIS A 5 46.91 -20.55 -30.28
C HIS A 5 46.75 -19.18 -30.97
N GLU A 6 46.04 -18.28 -30.28
CA GLU A 6 46.28 -16.85 -29.96
C GLU A 6 47.22 -15.97 -30.83
N GLN A 7 46.70 -14.80 -31.28
CA GLN A 7 47.32 -13.43 -31.38
C GLN A 7 46.15 -12.41 -31.42
N ALA A 8 46.00 -11.32 -30.65
CA ALA A 8 46.85 -10.21 -30.17
C ALA A 8 47.09 -9.06 -31.18
N GLU A 9 46.55 -7.87 -30.84
CA GLU A 9 46.99 -6.48 -31.15
C GLU A 9 47.02 -6.00 -32.63
N ASP A 10 46.96 -4.72 -33.02
CA ASP A 10 46.66 -3.38 -32.48
C ASP A 10 46.71 -2.43 -33.73
N GLN A 11 46.30 -1.17 -33.53
CA GLN A 11 46.69 0.07 -34.25
C GLN A 11 45.68 0.80 -35.17
N THR A 12 45.09 1.86 -34.57
CA THR A 12 45.25 3.31 -34.87
C THR A 12 45.18 3.75 -36.35
N ASP A 13 44.54 4.85 -36.76
CA ASP A 13 44.42 6.21 -36.23
C ASP A 13 43.40 6.95 -37.12
N SER A 14 42.66 7.92 -36.58
CA SER A 14 42.63 9.29 -37.12
C SER A 14 41.59 10.15 -36.43
N ARG A 15 42.11 10.97 -35.52
CA ARG A 15 41.65 12.32 -35.15
C ARG A 15 40.44 12.88 -35.91
N GLY A 16 39.38 13.12 -35.15
CA GLY A 16 38.32 14.08 -35.47
C GLY A 16 37.92 14.82 -34.21
N LYS A 17 38.72 15.81 -33.81
CA LYS A 17 38.36 16.80 -32.79
C LYS A 17 37.24 17.66 -33.38
N LEU A 18 36.05 17.62 -32.81
CA LEU A 18 34.98 18.57 -33.11
C LEU A 18 34.41 19.11 -31.80
N ASP A 19 34.94 20.28 -31.49
CA ASP A 19 34.35 21.26 -30.60
C ASP A 19 32.96 21.62 -31.18
N VAL A 20 31.87 21.13 -30.58
CA VAL A 20 30.52 21.63 -30.87
C VAL A 20 30.12 22.55 -29.73
N ALA A 21 30.86 23.65 -29.67
CA ALA A 21 30.39 24.90 -29.08
C ALA A 21 29.47 25.58 -30.09
N GLU A 22 28.28 25.04 -30.35
CA GLU A 22 27.28 25.71 -31.18
C GLU A 22 25.89 25.09 -30.97
N VAL A 23 25.33 25.26 -29.77
CA VAL A 23 23.88 25.36 -29.65
C VAL A 23 23.60 26.86 -29.68
N GLU A 24 23.35 27.37 -30.89
CA GLU A 24 22.74 28.68 -31.11
C GLU A 24 21.35 28.69 -30.46
N LEU A 25 21.32 29.04 -29.18
CA LEU A 25 20.12 29.53 -28.53
C LEU A 25 20.04 31.03 -28.82
N GLU A 26 19.34 31.34 -29.91
CA GLU A 26 18.90 32.68 -30.31
C GLU A 26 18.50 33.53 -29.08
N PRO A 27 19.21 34.63 -28.78
CA PRO A 27 18.90 35.49 -27.65
C PRO A 27 17.68 36.35 -27.98
N TRP A 28 16.58 36.11 -27.27
CA TRP A 28 15.31 36.84 -27.36
C TRP A 28 15.37 38.34 -26.95
N ASP A 29 16.57 38.92 -26.80
CA ASP A 29 16.78 40.29 -26.34
C ASP A 29 17.01 41.25 -27.53
N THR A 30 16.00 41.44 -28.39
CA THR A 30 16.04 42.56 -29.37
C THR A 30 14.78 43.41 -29.43
N ARG A 31 13.83 43.25 -28.49
CA ARG A 31 12.56 44.00 -28.54
C ARG A 31 12.35 45.07 -27.44
N CYS A 32 13.28 45.25 -26.50
CA CYS A 32 13.10 46.21 -25.41
C CYS A 32 14.07 47.40 -25.38
N VAL A 33 14.83 47.64 -26.47
CA VAL A 33 15.73 48.81 -26.54
C VAL A 33 15.49 49.57 -27.84
N LEU A 34 14.32 50.19 -27.97
CA LEU A 34 14.20 51.39 -28.79
C LEU A 34 13.11 52.29 -28.19
N ARG A 35 13.49 53.55 -27.92
CA ARG A 35 12.64 54.72 -27.63
C ARG A 35 12.25 54.85 -26.14
N ALA A 36 12.60 55.88 -25.38
CA ALA A 36 12.96 57.25 -25.73
C ALA A 36 13.91 57.85 -24.68
N ASP A 37 14.88 58.61 -25.19
CA ASP A 37 15.80 59.47 -24.47
C ASP A 37 15.12 60.69 -23.83
N THR A 38 15.92 61.41 -23.04
CA THR A 38 15.84 62.80 -22.56
C THR A 38 15.14 63.09 -21.22
N GLY A 39 15.93 63.63 -20.28
CA GLY A 39 15.46 64.71 -19.40
C GLY A 39 15.55 64.49 -17.90
N MET A 40 16.70 64.88 -17.33
CA MET A 40 16.91 65.58 -16.05
C MET A 40 15.68 65.91 -15.16
N GLY A 41 15.74 65.57 -13.86
CA GLY A 41 15.04 66.31 -12.79
C GLY A 41 14.34 65.51 -11.69
N VAL A 42 14.81 65.69 -10.44
CA VAL A 42 14.06 66.05 -9.20
C VAL A 42 12.90 65.17 -8.67
N ASP A 43 13.06 64.83 -7.38
CA ASP A 43 12.12 64.58 -6.26
C ASP A 43 10.95 63.56 -6.27
N THR A 44 10.90 62.90 -5.10
CA THR A 44 9.75 62.47 -4.28
C THR A 44 8.90 61.27 -4.70
N GLY A 45 8.48 60.55 -3.66
CA GLY A 45 7.93 59.19 -3.72
C GLY A 45 6.62 59.06 -4.47
N GLU A 46 6.38 57.85 -4.98
CA GLU A 46 5.09 57.17 -4.91
C GLU A 46 5.24 55.72 -5.40
N GLU A 47 4.52 54.85 -4.72
CA GLU A 47 4.29 53.44 -5.02
C GLU A 47 3.86 53.26 -6.49
N ARG A 48 4.74 52.73 -7.33
CA ARG A 48 4.39 52.19 -8.64
C ARG A 48 4.61 50.69 -8.62
N TRP A 49 3.54 49.96 -8.35
CA TRP A 49 3.39 48.60 -8.84
C TRP A 49 3.41 48.65 -10.37
N SER A 50 4.58 48.43 -10.96
CA SER A 50 4.71 48.20 -12.39
C SER A 50 5.72 47.10 -12.64
N GLY A 51 5.20 45.97 -13.13
CA GLY A 51 5.80 45.30 -14.27
C GLY A 51 7.12 44.60 -14.00
N TRP A 52 7.03 43.31 -13.65
CA TRP A 52 7.50 42.25 -14.54
C TRP A 52 8.71 42.60 -15.43
N CYS A 53 9.84 42.90 -14.80
CA CYS A 53 11.17 42.80 -15.41
C CYS A 53 11.91 41.63 -14.77
N CYS A 54 11.25 40.47 -14.76
CA CYS A 54 11.97 39.22 -14.62
C CYS A 54 12.76 39.03 -15.91
N ARG A 55 14.02 39.52 -15.92
CA ARG A 55 14.98 39.18 -16.97
C ARG A 55 14.91 37.66 -17.21
N PRO A 56 15.05 37.16 -18.46
CA PRO A 56 15.03 35.73 -18.76
C PRO A 56 16.04 34.91 -17.92
N SER A 57 17.02 35.59 -17.30
CA SER A 57 17.97 35.05 -16.34
C SER A 57 17.42 34.68 -14.95
N CYS A 58 16.26 35.17 -14.48
CA CYS A 58 15.82 34.90 -13.10
C CYS A 58 15.09 33.55 -12.94
N ILE A 59 14.51 33.04 -14.02
CA ILE A 59 13.84 31.72 -14.06
C ILE A 59 14.85 30.61 -13.76
N PRO A 60 16.00 30.48 -14.45
CA PRO A 60 16.96 29.43 -14.15
C PRO A 60 17.53 29.54 -12.73
N ILE A 61 17.75 30.76 -12.24
CA ILE A 61 18.23 31.00 -10.87
C ILE A 61 17.20 30.52 -9.84
N SER A 62 15.91 30.82 -10.05
CA SER A 62 14.84 30.36 -9.16
C SER A 62 14.72 28.83 -9.15
N ILE A 63 14.85 28.18 -10.31
CA ILE A 63 14.83 26.71 -10.43
C ILE A 63 16.03 26.11 -9.68
N ILE A 64 17.23 26.66 -9.87
CA ILE A 64 18.43 26.18 -9.18
C ILE A 64 18.29 26.31 -7.65
N LEU A 65 17.76 27.44 -7.16
CA LEU A 65 17.51 27.63 -5.73
C LEU A 65 16.50 26.63 -5.18
N VAL A 66 15.40 26.39 -5.89
CA VAL A 66 14.40 25.39 -5.50
C VAL A 66 15.00 23.98 -5.50
N LEU A 67 15.82 23.62 -6.50
CA LEU A 67 16.48 22.33 -6.56
C LEU A 67 17.48 22.14 -5.41
N ILE A 68 18.26 23.16 -5.04
CA ILE A 68 19.17 23.12 -3.89
C ILE A 68 18.38 22.89 -2.60
N VAL A 69 17.28 23.62 -2.43
CA VAL A 69 16.40 23.48 -1.25
C VAL A 69 15.80 22.07 -1.19
N LEU A 70 15.32 21.52 -2.31
CA LEU A 70 14.80 20.16 -2.36
C LEU A 70 15.88 19.12 -2.02
N VAL A 71 17.09 19.24 -2.58
CA VAL A 71 18.20 18.30 -2.31
C VAL A 71 18.64 18.31 -0.85
N VAL A 72 18.50 19.44 -0.13
CA VAL A 72 18.87 19.53 1.29
C VAL A 72 17.72 19.16 2.23
N LEU A 73 16.48 19.52 1.88
CA LEU A 73 15.31 19.24 2.72
C LEU A 73 14.86 17.77 2.62
N LEU A 74 14.96 17.15 1.45
CA LEU A 74 14.54 15.75 1.26
C LEU A 74 15.30 14.78 2.21
N PRO A 75 16.63 14.83 2.35
CA PRO A 75 17.36 14.00 3.32
C PRO A 75 16.96 14.28 4.76
N LEU A 76 16.73 15.54 5.14
CA LEU A 76 16.37 15.90 6.52
C LEU A 76 14.97 15.42 6.90
N LEU A 77 14.05 15.42 5.95
CA LEU A 77 12.72 14.87 6.17
C LEU A 77 12.75 13.33 6.18
N ASP A 78 13.57 12.70 5.32
CA ASP A 78 13.79 11.24 5.28
C ASP A 78 14.31 10.68 6.61
N GLN A 79 15.29 11.34 7.21
CA GLN A 79 15.82 10.97 8.54
C GLN A 79 14.75 11.00 9.64
N LYS A 80 13.80 11.94 9.56
CA LYS A 80 12.72 12.06 10.54
C LYS A 80 11.71 10.91 10.38
N TRP A 81 11.33 10.60 9.13
CA TRP A 81 10.45 9.47 8.84
C TRP A 81 11.06 8.12 9.22
N ASP A 82 12.38 7.95 9.05
CA ASP A 82 13.06 6.71 9.44
C ASP A 82 13.16 6.51 10.95
N THR A 83 13.31 7.59 11.73
CA THR A 83 13.39 7.51 13.20
C THR A 83 12.03 7.14 13.80
N GLU A 84 10.96 7.79 13.35
CA GLU A 84 9.59 7.48 13.76
C GLU A 84 9.20 6.06 13.35
N ARG A 85 9.56 5.61 12.12
CA ARG A 85 9.29 4.25 11.63
C ARG A 85 10.12 3.17 12.33
N ARG A 86 11.32 3.49 12.85
CA ARG A 86 12.20 2.57 13.59
C ARG A 86 11.74 2.38 15.03
N GLU A 87 11.34 3.46 15.72
CA GLU A 87 10.59 3.31 16.97
C GLU A 87 9.32 2.51 16.69
N GLU A 88 8.62 2.84 15.58
CA GLU A 88 7.46 2.10 15.08
C GLU A 88 7.71 0.69 14.51
N SER A 89 8.93 0.16 14.61
CA SER A 89 9.22 -1.25 14.25
C SER A 89 9.71 -2.02 15.46
N SER A 90 10.27 -1.32 16.45
CA SER A 90 10.79 -1.90 17.68
C SER A 90 9.71 -2.38 18.66
N LEU A 91 8.57 -1.67 18.82
CA LEU A 91 7.49 -2.11 19.73
C LEU A 91 6.76 -3.38 19.21
N TRP A 92 6.47 -3.47 17.91
CA TRP A 92 5.95 -4.60 17.15
C TRP A 92 6.93 -5.77 17.21
N ALA A 93 8.22 -5.52 17.03
CA ALA A 93 9.25 -6.55 17.18
C ALA A 93 9.27 -7.12 18.60
N ASN A 94 9.26 -6.27 19.63
CA ASN A 94 9.20 -6.71 21.02
C ASN A 94 7.90 -7.44 21.37
N GLN A 95 6.76 -7.00 20.81
CA GLN A 95 5.45 -7.63 21.00
C GLN A 95 5.31 -8.96 20.23
N LEU A 96 5.94 -9.08 19.06
CA LEU A 96 6.06 -10.34 18.32
C LEU A 96 6.97 -11.34 19.04
N ILE A 97 8.05 -10.86 19.67
CA ILE A 97 9.00 -11.68 20.44
C ILE A 97 8.31 -12.26 21.69
N ASP A 98 7.47 -11.50 22.40
CA ASP A 98 6.71 -12.01 23.55
C ASP A 98 5.65 -13.05 23.15
N CYS A 99 4.98 -12.87 22.00
CA CYS A 99 4.07 -13.88 21.44
C CYS A 99 4.79 -15.18 21.08
N HIS A 100 6.07 -15.12 20.69
CA HIS A 100 6.79 -16.28 20.15
C HIS A 100 7.16 -17.35 21.19
N SER A 101 6.98 -17.08 22.49
CA SER A 101 7.33 -18.02 23.55
C SER A 101 6.30 -19.17 23.74
N SER A 102 5.09 -19.08 23.17
CA SER A 102 4.07 -20.15 23.28
C SER A 102 3.03 -20.22 22.14
N CYS A 103 3.37 -19.87 20.89
CA CYS A 103 2.44 -20.00 19.77
C CYS A 103 2.36 -21.43 19.22
N ARG A 104 1.15 -21.93 18.96
CA ARG A 104 0.91 -23.18 18.22
C ARG A 104 0.29 -22.86 16.87
N ILE A 105 0.96 -23.28 15.80
CA ILE A 105 0.46 -23.17 14.42
C ILE A 105 0.00 -24.56 13.97
N THR A 106 -1.13 -24.64 13.29
CA THR A 106 -1.68 -25.91 12.79
C THR A 106 -2.32 -25.64 11.44
N LEU A 107 -2.04 -26.50 10.46
CA LEU A 107 -2.70 -26.46 9.15
C LEU A 107 -4.16 -26.87 9.31
N VAL A 108 -5.06 -26.15 8.65
CA VAL A 108 -6.50 -26.44 8.62
C VAL A 108 -6.98 -26.36 7.18
N GLU A 109 -7.87 -27.26 6.79
CA GLU A 109 -8.37 -27.32 5.41
C GLU A 109 -9.83 -27.73 5.33
N SER A 110 -10.49 -27.39 4.21
CA SER A 110 -11.83 -27.88 3.87
C SER A 110 -11.69 -28.90 2.75
N ILE A 111 -12.09 -30.14 3.01
CA ILE A 111 -12.10 -31.21 2.01
C ILE A 111 -13.51 -31.25 1.38
N PRO A 112 -13.63 -31.15 0.05
CA PRO A 112 -14.93 -31.22 -0.62
C PRO A 112 -15.55 -32.61 -0.45
N GLU A 113 -16.89 -32.66 -0.46
CA GLU A 113 -17.62 -33.92 -0.37
C GLU A 113 -17.30 -34.84 -1.55
N GLY A 114 -17.17 -36.13 -1.27
CA GLY A 114 -16.88 -37.15 -2.29
C GLY A 114 -15.42 -37.21 -2.76
N VAL A 115 -14.51 -36.44 -2.17
CA VAL A 115 -13.08 -36.53 -2.43
C VAL A 115 -12.38 -37.26 -1.28
N GLU A 116 -11.74 -38.37 -1.59
CA GLU A 116 -10.85 -39.09 -0.68
C GLU A 116 -9.41 -38.93 -1.15
N PHE A 117 -8.53 -38.52 -0.24
CA PHE A 117 -7.11 -38.40 -0.53
C PHE A 117 -6.39 -39.68 -0.06
N PRO A 118 -5.77 -40.44 -0.97
CA PRO A 118 -5.04 -41.65 -0.62
C PRO A 118 -3.76 -41.29 0.15
N GLY A 119 -3.77 -41.54 1.46
CA GLY A 119 -2.63 -41.31 2.36
C GLY A 119 -3.08 -40.97 3.77
N SER A 120 -2.30 -41.34 4.79
CA SER A 120 -2.63 -41.11 6.21
C SER A 120 -2.63 -39.63 6.63
N THR A 121 -2.22 -38.72 5.74
CA THR A 121 -1.99 -37.30 6.05
C THR A 121 -3.18 -36.38 5.73
N ALA A 122 -4.12 -36.79 4.88
CA ALA A 122 -5.27 -35.94 4.54
C ALA A 122 -6.31 -35.85 5.68
N ASN A 123 -6.34 -36.86 6.56
CA ASN A 123 -7.20 -36.86 7.73
C ASN A 123 -6.44 -36.51 9.02
N SER A 124 -5.17 -36.09 8.94
CA SER A 124 -4.38 -35.76 10.13
C SER A 124 -4.60 -34.33 10.62
N HIS A 125 -5.12 -33.44 9.78
CA HIS A 125 -5.33 -32.03 10.10
C HIS A 125 -6.81 -31.76 10.41
N PRO A 126 -7.11 -30.85 11.36
CA PRO A 126 -8.50 -30.48 11.64
C PRO A 126 -9.10 -29.71 10.48
N SER A 127 -10.40 -29.89 10.25
CA SER A 127 -11.10 -29.15 9.20
C SER A 127 -11.22 -27.67 9.54
N THR A 128 -11.32 -26.80 8.52
CA THR A 128 -11.59 -25.37 8.72
C THR A 128 -12.85 -25.15 9.55
N PHE A 129 -13.91 -25.94 9.30
CA PHE A 129 -15.15 -25.91 10.08
C PHE A 129 -14.92 -26.23 11.57
N SER A 130 -14.25 -27.34 11.88
CA SER A 130 -13.99 -27.74 13.28
C SER A 130 -13.12 -26.73 14.02
N SER A 131 -12.19 -26.11 13.31
CA SER A 131 -11.29 -25.08 13.84
C SER A 131 -12.04 -23.81 14.17
N TRP A 132 -12.92 -23.33 13.27
CA TRP A 132 -13.81 -22.20 13.53
C TRP A 132 -14.71 -22.44 14.73
N LYS A 133 -15.34 -23.62 14.81
CA LYS A 133 -16.19 -24.00 15.95
C LYS A 133 -15.42 -24.00 17.27
N ASN A 134 -14.22 -24.55 17.27
CA ASN A 134 -13.36 -24.58 18.46
C ASN A 134 -12.93 -23.16 18.88
N LEU A 135 -12.48 -22.31 17.95
CA LEU A 135 -12.12 -20.92 18.24
C LEU A 135 -13.30 -20.14 18.85
N LEU A 136 -14.50 -20.29 18.28
CA LEU A 136 -15.70 -19.67 18.83
C LEU A 136 -16.02 -20.19 20.22
N GLN A 137 -15.89 -21.49 20.48
CA GLN A 137 -16.12 -22.08 21.80
C GLN A 137 -15.13 -21.58 22.84
N MET A 138 -13.85 -21.45 22.49
CA MET A 138 -12.79 -20.98 23.39
C MET A 138 -12.86 -19.48 23.66
N ALA A 139 -13.41 -18.68 22.75
CA ALA A 139 -13.46 -17.23 22.92
C ALA A 139 -14.29 -16.82 24.16
N GLU A 140 -13.73 -15.98 25.05
CA GLU A 140 -14.39 -15.59 26.30
C GLU A 140 -14.90 -14.14 26.33
N ARG A 141 -14.35 -13.25 25.50
CA ARG A 141 -14.66 -11.81 25.55
C ARG A 141 -15.02 -11.20 24.21
N THR A 142 -14.21 -11.47 23.19
CA THR A 142 -14.28 -10.81 21.89
C THR A 142 -14.02 -11.82 20.78
N VAL A 143 -14.74 -11.65 19.68
CA VAL A 143 -14.49 -12.35 18.41
C VAL A 143 -14.45 -11.28 17.34
N GLU A 144 -13.30 -11.12 16.69
CA GLU A 144 -13.11 -10.15 15.63
C GLU A 144 -12.83 -10.90 14.33
N ILE A 145 -13.64 -10.64 13.31
CA ILE A 145 -13.61 -11.33 12.02
C ILE A 145 -13.37 -10.28 10.94
N ALA A 146 -12.35 -10.49 10.12
CA ALA A 146 -12.14 -9.75 8.88
C ALA A 146 -12.34 -10.71 7.71
N SER A 147 -13.29 -10.43 6.82
CA SER A 147 -13.59 -11.26 5.65
C SER A 147 -13.97 -10.41 4.45
N PHE A 148 -13.72 -10.90 3.24
CA PHE A 148 -14.10 -10.19 2.01
C PHE A 148 -15.63 -10.19 1.84
N TYR A 149 -16.24 -11.38 1.89
CA TYR A 149 -17.68 -11.62 2.05
C TYR A 149 -17.88 -13.03 2.61
N TRP A 150 -19.12 -13.38 2.96
CA TRP A 150 -19.50 -14.73 3.34
C TRP A 150 -20.96 -15.02 2.99
N THR A 151 -21.26 -16.31 2.85
CA THR A 151 -22.60 -16.85 2.59
C THR A 151 -22.77 -18.07 3.47
N LEU A 152 -23.05 -17.84 4.75
CA LEU A 152 -23.11 -18.89 5.75
C LEU A 152 -24.44 -19.63 5.73
N ARG A 153 -25.54 -18.98 5.33
CA ARG A 153 -26.86 -19.60 5.38
C ARG A 153 -27.20 -20.35 4.10
N LYS A 154 -27.94 -21.45 4.26
CA LYS A 154 -28.42 -22.27 3.12
C LYS A 154 -29.29 -21.49 2.13
N THR A 155 -29.94 -20.42 2.58
CA THR A 155 -30.77 -19.55 1.70
C THR A 155 -29.96 -18.72 0.73
N ASP A 156 -28.66 -18.55 0.98
CA ASP A 156 -27.81 -17.63 0.23
C ASP A 156 -27.06 -18.34 -0.91
N VAL A 157 -27.12 -19.67 -0.94
CA VAL A 157 -26.48 -20.53 -1.94
C VAL A 157 -27.48 -21.52 -2.53
N ILE A 158 -27.10 -22.16 -3.64
CA ILE A 158 -27.87 -23.28 -4.17
C ILE A 158 -27.92 -24.36 -3.08
N PRO A 159 -29.09 -24.94 -2.74
CA PRO A 159 -29.21 -25.92 -1.69
C PRO A 159 -28.28 -27.11 -1.93
N ASP A 160 -27.24 -27.21 -1.10
CA ASP A 160 -26.23 -28.27 -1.14
C ASP A 160 -26.01 -28.79 0.30
N PRO A 161 -25.70 -30.09 0.50
CA PRO A 161 -25.40 -30.62 1.82
C PRO A 161 -24.25 -29.89 2.52
N SER A 162 -23.24 -29.43 1.76
CA SER A 162 -22.09 -28.73 2.33
C SER A 162 -22.44 -27.38 2.99
N ALA A 163 -23.60 -26.80 2.65
CA ALA A 163 -24.08 -25.55 3.24
C ALA A 163 -24.48 -25.69 4.73
N GLU A 164 -24.71 -26.91 5.23
CA GLU A 164 -25.08 -27.16 6.62
C GLU A 164 -23.98 -26.71 7.60
N LEU A 165 -22.71 -26.89 7.22
CA LEU A 165 -21.56 -26.47 8.03
C LEU A 165 -21.50 -24.94 8.20
N GLY A 166 -21.83 -24.19 7.14
CA GLY A 166 -21.92 -22.74 7.21
C GLY A 166 -23.04 -22.28 8.15
N GLU A 167 -24.20 -22.92 8.06
CA GLU A 167 -25.37 -22.58 8.89
C GLU A 167 -25.06 -22.83 10.37
N GLU A 168 -24.36 -23.92 10.69
CA GLU A 168 -23.97 -24.21 12.07
C GLU A 168 -22.99 -23.15 12.63
N ILE A 169 -22.05 -22.66 11.81
CA ILE A 169 -21.17 -21.55 12.21
C ILE A 169 -21.99 -20.26 12.42
N PHE A 170 -22.95 -19.97 11.56
CA PHE A 170 -23.85 -18.82 11.71
C PHE A 170 -24.62 -18.89 13.04
N GLN A 171 -25.21 -20.04 13.38
CA GLN A 171 -25.89 -20.23 14.66
C GLN A 171 -24.92 -20.10 15.85
N SER A 172 -23.69 -20.59 15.71
CA SER A 172 -22.66 -20.46 16.75
C SER A 172 -22.29 -19.00 17.00
N LEU A 173 -22.15 -18.19 15.94
CA LEU A 173 -21.92 -16.75 16.04
C LEU A 173 -23.10 -16.02 16.71
N LEU A 174 -24.32 -16.40 16.33
CA LEU A 174 -25.53 -15.85 16.93
C LEU A 174 -25.59 -16.12 18.43
N LEU A 175 -25.31 -17.36 18.85
CA LEU A 175 -25.27 -17.76 20.26
C LEU A 175 -24.10 -17.12 21.02
N ALA A 176 -22.95 -16.96 20.37
CA ALA A 176 -21.79 -16.28 20.92
C ALA A 176 -22.13 -14.83 21.32
N GLY A 177 -22.74 -14.07 20.42
CA GLY A 177 -23.15 -12.69 20.69
C GLY A 177 -24.32 -12.59 21.68
N THR A 178 -25.37 -13.37 21.46
CA THR A 178 -26.63 -13.20 22.21
C THR A 178 -26.69 -13.92 23.56
N LYS A 179 -26.20 -15.17 23.63
CA LYS A 179 -26.31 -16.01 24.83
C LYS A 179 -25.07 -15.92 25.71
N ARG A 180 -23.89 -15.86 25.09
CA ARG A 180 -22.61 -15.80 25.80
C ARG A 180 -22.14 -14.37 26.08
N GLY A 181 -22.75 -13.37 25.42
CA GLY A 181 -22.41 -11.95 25.62
C GLY A 181 -21.02 -11.58 25.10
N LEU A 182 -20.52 -12.31 24.09
CA LEU A 182 -19.25 -11.99 23.44
C LEU A 182 -19.42 -10.75 22.56
N ARG A 183 -18.42 -9.87 22.55
CA ARG A 183 -18.35 -8.76 21.58
C ARG A 183 -17.90 -9.30 20.23
N LEU A 184 -18.84 -9.42 19.30
CA LEU A 184 -18.59 -9.90 17.94
C LEU A 184 -18.49 -8.70 16.99
N ARG A 185 -17.32 -8.52 16.37
CA ARG A 185 -17.04 -7.42 15.43
C ARG A 185 -16.65 -8.00 14.08
N ILE A 186 -17.28 -7.50 13.02
CA ILE A 186 -17.15 -8.09 11.68
C ILE A 186 -16.81 -6.98 10.69
N ALA A 187 -15.60 -7.04 10.14
CA ALA A 187 -15.13 -6.15 9.09
C ALA A 187 -15.31 -6.83 7.73
N GLN A 188 -16.10 -6.21 6.84
CA GLN A 188 -16.37 -6.70 5.49
C GLN A 188 -16.26 -5.62 4.44
N ASN A 189 -16.17 -6.05 3.19
CA ASN A 189 -16.27 -5.13 2.06
C ASN A 189 -17.65 -4.49 1.97
N TYR A 190 -17.71 -3.33 1.33
CA TYR A 190 -18.97 -2.63 1.09
C TYR A 190 -19.92 -3.53 0.28
N PRO A 191 -21.18 -3.70 0.72
CA PRO A 191 -22.10 -4.62 0.07
C PRO A 191 -22.43 -4.18 -1.36
N THR A 192 -22.52 -5.14 -2.27
CA THR A 192 -22.94 -4.92 -3.66
C THR A 192 -24.14 -5.78 -4.00
N GLN A 193 -24.80 -5.52 -5.12
CA GLN A 193 -25.94 -6.34 -5.57
C GLN A 193 -25.58 -7.82 -5.77
N ARG A 194 -24.31 -8.12 -6.12
CA ARG A 194 -23.84 -9.50 -6.29
C ARG A 194 -23.37 -10.14 -4.98
N GLN A 195 -23.00 -9.32 -4.00
CA GLN A 195 -22.42 -9.74 -2.73
C GLN A 195 -23.06 -8.90 -1.62
N PRO A 196 -24.33 -9.19 -1.27
CA PRO A 196 -24.99 -8.53 -0.16
C PRO A 196 -24.43 -9.08 1.17
N ASN A 197 -24.50 -8.27 2.23
CA ASN A 197 -24.00 -8.62 3.58
C ASN A 197 -25.13 -9.10 4.50
N LEU A 198 -26.07 -9.90 3.98
CA LEU A 198 -27.30 -10.30 4.67
C LEU A 198 -27.02 -10.99 6.02
N ASP A 199 -26.01 -11.87 6.07
CA ASP A 199 -25.64 -12.60 7.29
C ASP A 199 -25.24 -11.65 8.41
N THR A 200 -24.37 -10.69 8.09
CA THR A 200 -23.87 -9.68 9.03
C THR A 200 -25.00 -8.76 9.49
N GLU A 201 -25.88 -8.36 8.56
CA GLU A 201 -27.05 -7.55 8.88
C GLU A 201 -28.01 -8.29 9.84
N ILE A 202 -28.21 -9.60 9.66
CA ILE A 202 -29.04 -10.41 10.56
C ILE A 202 -28.40 -10.55 11.93
N LEU A 203 -27.08 -10.81 12.00
CA LEU A 203 -26.35 -10.89 13.26
C LEU A 203 -26.45 -9.57 14.03
N GLN A 204 -26.29 -8.44 13.35
CA GLN A 204 -26.44 -7.11 13.94
C GLN A 204 -27.88 -6.85 14.40
N LYS A 205 -28.89 -7.12 13.56
CA LYS A 205 -30.32 -6.96 13.91
C LYS A 205 -30.73 -7.79 15.12
N ARG A 206 -30.11 -8.96 15.32
CA ARG A 206 -30.36 -9.83 16.47
C ARG A 206 -29.52 -9.46 17.71
N GLY A 207 -28.74 -8.38 17.64
CA GLY A 207 -27.87 -7.94 18.73
C GLY A 207 -26.71 -8.89 19.00
N ALA A 208 -26.34 -9.70 18.02
CA ALA A 208 -25.23 -10.63 18.14
C ALA A 208 -23.89 -10.01 17.73
N ALA A 209 -23.89 -9.01 16.85
CA ALA A 209 -22.71 -8.32 16.35
C ALA A 209 -22.88 -6.80 16.41
N GLU A 210 -21.77 -6.07 16.53
CA GLU A 210 -21.69 -4.61 16.61
C GLU A 210 -20.86 -3.99 15.47
#